data_AF-A0A426QJL4-F1
#
_entry.id   AF-A0A426QJL4-F1
#
_cell.length_a   1.000
_cell.length_b   1.000
_cell.length_c   1.000
_cell.angle_alpha   90.00
_cell.angle_beta   90.00
_cell.angle_gamma   90.00
#
_symmetry.space_group_name_H-M   'P 1'
#
loop_
_entity.id
_entity.type
_entity.pdbx_description
1 polymer ?
#
loop_
_entity_poly.entity_id
_entity_poly.type
_entity_poly.pdbx_seq_one_letter_code
_entity_poly.pdbx_strand_id
1 'polypeptide(L)'
;MPPTPRQPALPFAERLLRRQPPTLDPGDTVELPPRNIFILPTATGLGFALLLLLLLLGAINYNNNLVFALTFLLAGVGVMAMLQTWRNLAGLRLQLAAAAPVQCGRPARFTLTARADERRTGLVLDANGGEPVGFDVPAAAPARVELAVPTRRRGWVGPGRVRLFTRYPLGLFHCWTHVNIRARTWVWPVPAETARPPPQGRRRPSEDGTQGRGQDDFRGFRTYHPGDSLRLVDWKAYAREQGLQVKEFGGDRSEEYWLDFASLAEPDTEVRLRRLTRWVLELDRDQQGYGLRLPGEAIPLGRGAAQRERCLKALALFEVPG
;
A
#
# COMPACT_ATOMS: atom_id res chain seq x y z
N MET A 1 -26.86 14.83 6.72
CA MET A 1 -25.56 14.15 6.93
C MET A 1 -25.31 14.11 8.44
N PRO A 2 -25.45 12.97 9.13
CA PRO A 2 -25.31 12.95 10.57
C PRO A 2 -23.84 13.17 10.95
N PRO A 3 -23.54 13.99 11.97
CA PRO A 3 -22.18 14.23 12.43
C PRO A 3 -21.60 12.94 13.03
N THR A 4 -20.42 12.55 12.55
CA THR A 4 -19.61 11.48 13.13
C THR A 4 -19.38 11.79 14.62
N PRO A 5 -19.67 10.88 15.56
CA PRO A 5 -19.50 11.19 16.98
C PRO A 5 -18.01 11.41 17.26
N ARG A 6 -17.65 12.65 17.61
CA ARG A 6 -16.34 12.99 18.19
C ARG A 6 -16.22 12.21 19.49
N GLN A 7 -15.32 11.22 19.51
CA GLN A 7 -14.96 10.51 20.73
C GLN A 7 -14.45 11.54 21.76
N PRO A 8 -14.95 11.54 23.00
CA PRO A 8 -14.51 12.49 24.00
C PRO A 8 -13.04 12.22 24.34
N ALA A 9 -12.19 13.22 24.11
CA ALA A 9 -10.82 13.23 24.60
C ALA A 9 -10.87 13.38 26.13
N LEU A 10 -10.67 12.28 26.84
CA LEU A 10 -10.59 12.29 28.31
C LEU A 10 -9.33 13.07 28.74
N PRO A 11 -9.43 14.07 29.63
CA PRO A 11 -8.30 14.93 30.06
C PRO A 11 -7.16 14.18 30.79
N PHE A 12 -7.35 12.91 31.16
CA PHE A 12 -6.30 12.01 31.66
C PHE A 12 -5.32 11.54 30.55
N ALA A 13 -5.71 11.69 29.27
CA ALA A 13 -4.92 11.27 28.12
C ALA A 13 -3.62 12.09 27.94
N GLU A 14 -3.58 13.35 28.39
CA GLU A 14 -2.43 14.25 28.17
C GLU A 14 -1.19 13.88 28.98
N ARG A 15 -1.32 13.34 30.20
CA ARG A 15 -0.17 12.81 30.97
C ARG A 15 0.30 11.44 30.49
N LEU A 16 -0.61 10.64 29.91
CA LEU A 16 -0.34 9.32 29.34
C LEU A 16 0.39 9.39 27.99
N LEU A 17 0.23 10.50 27.27
CA LEU A 17 0.88 10.82 25.99
C LEU A 17 2.42 10.98 26.07
N ARG A 18 3.01 11.00 27.26
CA ARG A 18 4.48 10.98 27.44
C ARG A 18 5.13 9.60 27.24
N ARG A 19 4.35 8.50 27.25
CA ARG A 19 4.91 7.18 26.94
C ARG A 19 5.06 7.05 25.43
N GLN A 20 6.31 6.98 24.97
CA GLN A 20 6.60 6.74 23.56
C GLN A 20 5.97 5.40 23.16
N PRO A 21 5.08 5.39 22.15
CA PRO A 21 4.51 4.15 21.64
C PRO A 21 5.63 3.27 21.07
N PRO A 22 5.49 1.94 21.14
CA PRO A 22 6.36 1.04 20.40
C PRO A 22 6.43 1.48 18.94
N THR A 23 7.63 1.55 18.39
CA THR A 23 7.85 1.94 17.01
C THR A 23 8.15 0.71 16.17
N LEU A 24 7.39 0.53 15.11
CA LEU A 24 7.51 -0.54 14.12
C LEU A 24 8.18 0.02 12.87
N ASP A 25 9.44 -0.35 12.68
CA ASP A 25 10.23 -0.03 11.49
C ASP A 25 10.04 -1.14 10.41
N PRO A 26 10.27 -0.84 9.12
CA PRO A 26 10.11 -1.81 8.05
C PRO A 26 11.02 -3.03 8.23
N GLY A 27 10.44 -4.23 8.22
CA GLY A 27 11.19 -5.48 8.42
C GLY A 27 11.34 -5.90 9.89
N ASP A 28 11.11 -4.98 10.83
CA ASP A 28 11.20 -5.28 12.26
C ASP A 28 9.95 -5.98 12.78
N THR A 29 10.14 -6.76 13.85
CA THR A 29 9.06 -7.34 14.64
C THR A 29 9.06 -6.67 16.00
N VAL A 30 7.90 -6.14 16.39
CA VAL A 30 7.73 -5.47 17.68
C VAL A 30 6.71 -6.21 18.51
N GLU A 31 7.13 -6.61 19.71
CA GLU A 31 6.23 -7.14 20.72
C GLU A 31 5.59 -5.97 21.49
N LEU A 32 4.27 -6.01 21.65
CA LEU A 32 3.54 -4.97 22.36
C LEU A 32 3.81 -5.10 23.88
N PRO A 33 4.52 -4.12 24.48
CA PRO A 33 4.87 -4.21 25.88
C PRO A 33 3.62 -4.02 26.75
N PRO A 34 3.45 -4.81 27.82
CA PRO A 34 2.28 -4.69 28.70
C PRO A 34 2.10 -3.29 29.31
N ARG A 35 3.21 -2.56 29.46
CA ARG A 35 3.26 -1.19 30.03
C ARG A 35 2.54 -0.13 29.19
N ASN A 36 2.29 -0.38 27.90
CA ASN A 36 1.67 0.60 27.00
C ASN A 36 0.22 0.26 26.67
N ILE A 37 -0.38 -0.67 27.42
CA ILE A 37 -1.76 -1.10 27.25
C ILE A 37 -2.63 -0.39 28.28
N PHE A 38 -3.68 0.27 27.79
CA PHE A 38 -4.65 0.97 28.62
C PHE A 38 -5.98 0.22 28.60
N ILE A 39 -6.64 0.14 29.75
CA ILE A 39 -7.94 -0.54 29.90
C ILE A 39 -8.89 0.38 30.67
N LEU A 40 -10.12 0.51 30.17
CA LEU A 40 -11.20 1.26 30.80
C LEU A 40 -12.51 0.48 30.71
N PRO A 41 -13.43 0.60 31.68
CA PRO A 41 -14.77 0.05 31.55
C PRO A 41 -15.53 0.77 30.43
N THR A 42 -16.34 0.02 29.68
CA THR A 42 -17.29 0.56 28.70
C THR A 42 -18.59 0.98 29.39
N ALA A 43 -19.54 1.56 28.65
CA ALA A 43 -20.89 1.82 29.18
C ALA A 43 -21.57 0.54 29.68
N THR A 44 -21.41 -0.59 28.98
CA THR A 44 -21.91 -1.89 29.43
C THR A 44 -21.15 -2.40 30.66
N GLY A 45 -19.84 -2.16 30.74
CA GLY A 45 -19.03 -2.43 31.93
C GLY A 45 -19.50 -1.65 33.17
N LEU A 46 -19.82 -0.36 33.00
CA LEU A 46 -20.38 0.46 34.08
C LEU A 46 -21.77 -0.01 34.50
N GLY A 47 -22.63 -0.36 33.55
CA GLY A 47 -23.94 -0.96 33.83
C GLY A 47 -23.82 -2.29 34.59
N PHE A 48 -22.86 -3.14 34.21
CA PHE A 48 -22.56 -4.38 34.91
C PHE A 48 -22.06 -4.14 36.35
N ALA A 49 -21.18 -3.15 36.55
CA ALA A 49 -20.74 -2.77 37.89
C ALA A 49 -21.89 -2.23 38.76
N LEU A 50 -22.79 -1.43 38.17
CA LEU A 50 -24.00 -0.96 38.86
C LEU A 50 -24.93 -2.12 39.24
N LEU A 51 -25.12 -3.09 38.34
CA LEU A 51 -25.90 -4.30 38.63
C LEU A 51 -25.30 -5.08 39.82
N LEU A 52 -23.98 -5.31 39.81
CA LEU A 52 -23.29 -5.97 40.93
C LEU A 52 -23.49 -5.22 42.25
N LEU A 53 -23.43 -3.88 42.22
CA LEU A 53 -23.66 -3.05 43.39
C LEU A 53 -25.09 -3.21 43.91
N LEU A 54 -26.09 -3.17 43.03
CA LEU A 54 -27.50 -3.35 43.41
C LEU A 54 -27.77 -4.75 43.98
N LEU A 55 -27.21 -5.80 43.36
CA LEU A 55 -27.31 -7.17 43.87
C LEU A 55 -26.65 -7.30 45.25
N LEU A 56 -25.49 -6.68 45.44
CA LEU A 56 -24.79 -6.69 46.73
C LEU A 56 -25.60 -5.99 47.83
N LEU A 57 -26.15 -4.80 47.53
CA LEU A 57 -27.03 -4.09 48.47
C LEU A 57 -28.28 -4.92 48.79
N GLY A 58 -28.88 -5.56 47.78
CA GLY A 58 -30.01 -6.46 47.98
C GLY A 58 -29.66 -7.66 48.86
N ALA A 59 -28.51 -8.30 48.62
CA ALA A 59 -28.04 -9.43 49.42
C ALA A 59 -27.83 -9.04 50.89
N ILE A 60 -27.26 -7.85 51.15
CA ILE A 60 -27.06 -7.31 52.49
C ILE A 60 -28.40 -7.00 53.17
N ASN A 61 -29.29 -6.29 52.46
CA ASN A 61 -30.58 -5.86 53.01
C ASN A 61 -31.48 -7.04 53.39
N TYR A 62 -31.49 -8.09 52.56
CA TYR A 62 -32.34 -9.27 52.76
C TYR A 62 -31.60 -10.44 53.43
N ASN A 63 -30.32 -10.29 53.79
CA ASN A 63 -29.46 -11.34 54.32
C ASN A 63 -29.52 -12.65 53.48
N ASN A 64 -29.50 -12.52 52.15
CA ASN A 64 -29.73 -13.63 51.23
C ASN A 64 -28.42 -14.21 50.68
N ASN A 65 -28.02 -15.36 51.21
CA ASN A 65 -26.78 -16.07 50.84
C ASN A 65 -26.69 -16.46 49.35
N LEU A 66 -27.82 -16.76 48.69
CA LEU A 66 -27.82 -17.11 47.26
C LEU A 66 -27.48 -15.89 46.39
N VAL A 67 -27.97 -14.71 46.75
CA VAL A 67 -27.67 -13.46 46.04
C VAL A 67 -26.21 -13.07 46.24
N PHE A 68 -25.64 -13.29 47.43
CA PHE A 68 -24.19 -13.15 47.63
C PHE A 68 -23.38 -14.06 46.71
N ALA A 69 -23.72 -15.36 46.67
CA ALA A 69 -23.03 -16.33 45.82
C ALA A 69 -23.08 -15.93 44.33
N LEU A 70 -24.25 -15.53 43.83
CA LEU A 70 -24.42 -15.03 42.46
C LEU A 70 -23.60 -13.76 42.20
N THR A 71 -23.63 -12.79 43.13
CA THR A 71 -22.89 -11.53 42.99
C THR A 71 -21.39 -11.78 42.90
N PHE A 72 -20.83 -12.63 43.76
CA PHE A 72 -19.41 -12.96 43.73
C PHE A 72 -19.02 -13.80 42.51
N LEU A 73 -19.89 -14.71 42.05
CA LEU A 73 -19.67 -15.44 40.80
C LEU A 73 -19.56 -14.47 39.61
N LEU A 74 -20.52 -13.55 39.49
CA LEU A 74 -20.52 -12.55 38.42
C LEU A 74 -19.33 -11.59 38.54
N ALA A 75 -18.97 -11.16 39.74
CA ALA A 75 -17.77 -10.37 39.97
C ALA A 75 -16.51 -11.12 39.50
N GLY A 76 -16.40 -12.42 39.79
CA GLY A 76 -15.33 -13.28 39.30
C GLY A 76 -15.27 -13.33 37.77
N VAL A 77 -16.43 -13.47 37.10
CA VAL A 77 -16.53 -13.38 35.63
C VAL A 77 -16.06 -12.02 35.12
N GLY A 78 -16.42 -10.92 35.80
CA GLY A 78 -15.98 -9.57 35.47
C GLY A 78 -14.46 -9.41 35.55
N VAL A 79 -13.83 -9.92 36.62
CA VAL A 79 -12.37 -9.92 36.79
C VAL A 79 -11.68 -10.75 35.70
N MET A 80 -12.22 -11.94 35.40
CA MET A 80 -11.67 -12.79 34.34
C MET A 80 -11.82 -12.13 32.96
N ALA A 81 -12.94 -11.47 32.69
CA ALA A 81 -13.14 -10.70 31.47
C ALA A 81 -12.12 -9.58 31.36
N MET A 82 -11.86 -8.82 32.45
CA MET A 82 -10.85 -7.78 32.49
C MET A 82 -9.45 -8.32 32.15
N LEU A 83 -9.05 -9.42 32.79
CA LEU A 83 -7.76 -10.07 32.56
C LEU A 83 -7.64 -10.56 31.11
N GLN A 84 -8.71 -11.16 30.58
CA GLN A 84 -8.71 -11.66 29.20
C GLN A 84 -8.67 -10.52 28.18
N THR A 85 -9.39 -9.42 28.40
CA THR A 85 -9.32 -8.23 27.53
C THR A 85 -7.89 -7.65 27.50
N TRP A 86 -7.20 -7.61 28.64
CA TRP A 86 -5.82 -7.14 28.70
C TRP A 86 -4.84 -8.13 28.03
N ARG A 87 -4.93 -9.43 28.36
CA ARG A 87 -4.11 -10.49 27.75
C ARG A 87 -4.30 -10.57 26.24
N ASN A 88 -5.47 -10.21 25.72
CA ASN A 88 -5.76 -10.24 24.29
C ASN A 88 -4.85 -9.29 23.49
N LEU A 89 -4.38 -8.19 24.10
CA LEU A 89 -3.40 -7.26 23.50
C LEU A 89 -1.95 -7.50 23.97
N ALA A 90 -1.75 -7.91 25.22
CA ALA A 90 -0.41 -8.08 25.80
C ALA A 90 0.39 -9.18 25.08
N GLY A 91 1.65 -8.91 24.74
CA GLY A 91 2.53 -9.87 24.08
C GLY A 91 2.18 -10.17 22.62
N LEU A 92 1.29 -9.41 22.00
CA LEU A 92 1.05 -9.50 20.56
C LEU A 92 2.29 -9.02 19.82
N ARG A 93 2.78 -9.82 18.87
CA ARG A 93 3.92 -9.48 18.02
C ARG A 93 3.40 -8.99 16.67
N LEU A 94 3.79 -7.77 16.29
CA LEU A 94 3.43 -7.17 15.01
C LEU A 94 4.67 -7.05 14.14
N GLN A 95 4.54 -7.45 12.89
CA GLN A 95 5.55 -7.29 11.86
C GLN A 95 4.93 -6.56 10.68
N LEU A 96 5.66 -5.65 10.07
CA LEU A 96 5.21 -4.96 8.89
C LEU A 96 5.79 -5.59 7.61
N ALA A 97 4.93 -5.87 6.64
CA ALA A 97 5.33 -6.14 5.28
C ALA A 97 5.36 -4.84 4.45
N ALA A 98 6.24 -4.80 3.45
CA ALA A 98 6.36 -3.64 2.56
C ALA A 98 5.03 -3.30 1.89
N ALA A 99 4.73 -2.00 1.78
CA ALA A 99 3.56 -1.51 1.05
C ALA A 99 3.95 -1.18 -0.39
N ALA A 100 3.14 -1.64 -1.34
CA ALA A 100 3.34 -1.31 -2.74
C ALA A 100 3.06 0.20 -3.00
N PRO A 101 3.73 0.82 -3.99
CA PRO A 101 3.39 2.15 -4.47
C PRO A 101 1.98 2.20 -5.04
N VAL A 102 1.30 3.33 -4.90
CA VAL A 102 -0.11 3.46 -5.29
C VAL A 102 -0.38 4.77 -6.03
N GLN A 103 -1.40 4.76 -6.89
CA GLN A 103 -1.92 5.97 -7.52
C GLN A 103 -2.60 6.87 -6.49
N CYS A 104 -2.40 8.19 -6.60
CA CYS A 104 -3.13 9.16 -5.81
C CYS A 104 -4.65 8.98 -5.96
N GLY A 105 -5.40 9.08 -4.85
CA GLY A 105 -6.83 8.81 -4.81
C GLY A 105 -7.19 7.34 -4.58
N ARG A 106 -6.25 6.39 -4.71
CA ARG A 106 -6.43 5.01 -4.25
C ARG A 106 -5.79 4.81 -2.87
N PRO A 107 -6.43 4.04 -1.96
CA PRO A 107 -5.87 3.83 -0.63
C PRO A 107 -4.56 3.03 -0.69
N ALA A 108 -3.53 3.51 0.00
CA ALA A 108 -2.28 2.78 0.21
C ALA A 108 -2.53 1.65 1.21
N ARG A 109 -2.19 0.41 0.84
CA ARG A 109 -2.42 -0.78 1.66
C ARG A 109 -1.12 -1.20 2.33
N PHE A 110 -1.09 -1.14 3.65
CA PHE A 110 0.02 -1.62 4.47
C PHE A 110 -0.36 -2.97 5.05
N THR A 111 0.35 -4.03 4.64
CA THR A 111 0.10 -5.37 5.14
C THR A 111 0.87 -5.57 6.45
N LEU A 112 0.15 -5.80 7.53
CA LEU A 112 0.69 -6.16 8.83
C LEU A 112 0.51 -7.67 9.05
N THR A 113 1.51 -8.28 9.65
CA THR A 113 1.44 -9.67 10.13
C THR A 113 1.43 -9.65 11.64
N ALA A 114 0.37 -10.20 12.24
CA ALA A 114 0.24 -10.35 13.67
C ALA A 114 0.51 -11.81 14.07
N ARG A 115 1.26 -12.01 15.16
CA ARG A 115 1.56 -13.33 15.73
C ARG A 115 1.37 -13.30 17.23
N ALA A 116 0.90 -14.42 17.78
CA ALA A 116 0.77 -14.65 19.21
C ALA A 116 0.92 -16.13 19.53
N ASP A 117 1.36 -16.44 20.74
CA ASP A 117 1.51 -17.82 21.21
C ASP A 117 0.13 -18.46 21.49
N GLU A 118 -0.80 -17.68 22.06
CA GLU A 118 -2.21 -18.03 22.28
C GLU A 118 -3.13 -17.33 21.26
N ARG A 119 -4.31 -17.90 20.99
CA ARG A 119 -5.33 -17.31 20.12
C ARG A 119 -5.77 -15.94 20.64
N ARG A 120 -5.85 -14.95 19.75
CA ARG A 120 -6.37 -13.60 20.02
C ARG A 120 -7.59 -13.33 19.14
N THR A 121 -8.64 -12.73 19.70
CA THR A 121 -9.93 -12.56 19.01
C THR A 121 -10.46 -11.14 19.18
N GLY A 122 -11.13 -10.61 18.15
CA GLY A 122 -11.77 -9.29 18.22
C GLY A 122 -10.76 -8.17 18.41
N LEU A 123 -9.63 -8.25 17.70
CA LEU A 123 -8.66 -7.16 17.59
C LEU A 123 -9.12 -6.21 16.48
N VAL A 124 -8.90 -4.91 16.67
CA VAL A 124 -9.24 -3.89 15.68
C VAL A 124 -8.07 -2.93 15.51
N LEU A 125 -7.61 -2.79 14.28
CA LEU A 125 -6.62 -1.79 13.86
C LEU A 125 -7.33 -0.57 13.29
N ASP A 126 -6.90 0.61 13.73
CA ASP A 126 -7.49 1.88 13.37
C ASP A 126 -6.38 2.89 13.05
N ALA A 127 -6.24 3.22 11.77
CA ALA A 127 -5.32 4.24 11.29
C ALA A 127 -6.04 5.54 11.02
N ASN A 128 -5.36 6.65 11.34
CA ASN A 128 -5.91 7.98 11.14
C ASN A 128 -6.37 8.20 9.69
N GLY A 129 -7.69 8.33 9.50
CA GLY A 129 -8.33 8.58 8.22
C GLY A 129 -8.73 7.35 7.40
N GLY A 130 -8.36 6.14 7.83
CA GLY A 130 -8.81 4.88 7.25
C GLY A 130 -10.05 4.31 7.95
N GLU A 131 -10.62 3.25 7.39
CA GLU A 131 -11.64 2.46 8.08
C GLU A 131 -10.99 1.49 9.07
N PRO A 132 -11.57 1.31 10.28
CA PRO A 132 -11.08 0.31 11.22
C PRO A 132 -11.23 -1.11 10.67
N VAL A 133 -10.19 -1.93 10.85
CA VAL A 133 -10.16 -3.31 10.35
C VAL A 133 -10.12 -4.28 11.52
N GLY A 134 -11.15 -5.12 11.62
CA GLY A 134 -11.22 -6.20 12.60
C GLY A 134 -10.49 -7.45 12.12
N PHE A 135 -9.78 -8.13 13.01
CA PHE A 135 -9.06 -9.38 12.72
C PHE A 135 -8.89 -10.24 13.97
N ASP A 136 -8.65 -11.53 13.74
CA ASP A 136 -8.31 -12.51 14.75
C ASP A 136 -6.91 -13.09 14.46
N VAL A 137 -6.21 -13.53 15.51
CA VAL A 137 -4.90 -14.18 15.40
C VAL A 137 -5.04 -15.63 15.90
N PRO A 138 -4.86 -16.63 15.03
CA PRO A 138 -4.84 -18.03 15.45
C PRO A 138 -3.64 -18.31 16.37
N ALA A 139 -3.76 -19.33 17.21
CA ALA A 139 -2.63 -19.77 18.05
C ALA A 139 -1.50 -20.29 17.16
N ALA A 140 -0.26 -19.88 17.44
CA ALA A 140 0.96 -20.33 16.76
C ALA A 140 0.99 -20.14 15.23
N ALA A 141 0.10 -19.31 14.66
CA ALA A 141 0.08 -19.02 13.23
C ALA A 141 -0.09 -17.50 12.97
N PRO A 142 0.54 -16.96 11.91
CA PRO A 142 0.41 -15.55 11.58
C PRO A 142 -0.97 -15.23 10.98
N ALA A 143 -1.55 -14.11 11.41
CA ALA A 143 -2.66 -13.46 10.72
C ALA A 143 -2.16 -12.28 9.90
N ARG A 144 -2.63 -12.16 8.65
CA ARG A 144 -2.36 -11.00 7.81
C ARG A 144 -3.56 -10.05 7.88
N VAL A 145 -3.27 -8.77 8.08
CA VAL A 145 -4.27 -7.71 8.12
C VAL A 145 -3.81 -6.55 7.24
N GLU A 146 -4.70 -6.05 6.39
CA GLU A 146 -4.42 -4.91 5.52
C GLU A 146 -4.95 -3.64 6.13
N LEU A 147 -4.06 -2.68 6.33
CA LEU A 147 -4.39 -1.34 6.80
C LEU A 147 -4.46 -0.38 5.61
N ALA A 148 -5.65 0.13 5.30
CA ALA A 148 -5.86 1.08 4.22
C ALA A 148 -5.66 2.52 4.72
N VAL A 149 -4.75 3.26 4.08
CA VAL A 149 -4.48 4.68 4.35
C VAL A 149 -4.93 5.49 3.14
N PRO A 150 -5.88 6.44 3.28
CA PRO A 150 -6.34 7.24 2.15
C PRO A 150 -5.22 8.12 1.61
N THR A 151 -5.10 8.21 0.28
CA THR A 151 -4.12 9.08 -0.38
C THR A 151 -4.84 10.28 -1.00
N ARG A 152 -4.37 11.49 -0.67
CA ARG A 152 -4.96 12.75 -1.17
C ARG A 152 -4.01 13.58 -2.03
N ARG A 153 -2.70 13.37 -1.87
CA ARG A 153 -1.64 14.08 -2.59
C ARG A 153 -0.53 13.08 -2.94
N ARG A 154 0.24 13.40 -3.98
CA ARG A 154 1.45 12.67 -4.36
C ARG A 154 2.53 12.82 -3.28
N GLY A 155 3.50 11.91 -3.27
CA GLY A 155 4.64 11.92 -2.35
C GLY A 155 4.64 10.77 -1.37
N TRP A 156 5.36 10.93 -0.26
CA TRP A 156 5.43 9.90 0.79
C TRP A 156 4.15 9.83 1.60
N VAL A 157 3.63 8.62 1.79
CA VAL A 157 2.51 8.32 2.67
C VAL A 157 2.89 7.19 3.62
N GLY A 158 2.47 7.30 4.87
CA GLY A 158 2.64 6.27 5.88
C GLY A 158 1.47 6.27 6.86
N PRO A 159 1.18 5.12 7.50
CA PRO A 159 0.10 5.03 8.49
C PRO A 159 0.39 5.84 9.77
N GLY A 160 1.67 6.08 10.09
CA GLY A 160 2.07 6.86 11.25
C GLY A 160 1.60 6.22 12.56
N ARG A 161 0.93 6.99 13.42
CA ARG A 161 0.41 6.50 14.70
C ARG A 161 -0.92 5.77 14.50
N VAL A 162 -0.90 4.46 14.68
CA VAL A 162 -2.07 3.56 14.57
C VAL A 162 -2.54 3.16 15.95
N ARG A 163 -3.85 3.06 16.14
CA ARG A 163 -4.48 2.55 17.36
C ARG A 163 -4.85 1.08 17.15
N LEU A 164 -4.42 0.22 18.06
CA LEU A 164 -4.85 -1.18 18.14
C LEU A 164 -5.70 -1.34 19.40
N PHE A 165 -6.91 -1.87 19.27
CA PHE A 165 -7.81 -2.04 20.41
C PHE A 165 -8.60 -3.34 20.37
N THR A 166 -9.20 -3.69 21.50
CA THR A 166 -10.14 -4.80 21.63
C THR A 166 -11.20 -4.52 22.68
N ARG A 167 -12.35 -5.18 22.55
CA ARG A 167 -13.41 -5.24 23.55
C ARG A 167 -13.79 -6.69 23.89
N TYR A 168 -13.03 -7.66 23.39
CA TYR A 168 -13.23 -9.08 23.66
C TYR A 168 -12.91 -9.38 25.14
N PRO A 169 -13.60 -10.31 25.82
CA PRO A 169 -14.68 -11.17 25.30
C PRO A 169 -16.09 -10.57 25.43
N LEU A 170 -16.42 -9.98 26.58
CA LEU A 170 -17.80 -9.62 26.95
C LEU A 170 -18.19 -8.17 26.60
N GLY A 171 -17.26 -7.37 26.07
CA GLY A 171 -17.51 -5.95 25.82
C GLY A 171 -17.55 -5.07 27.06
N LEU A 172 -17.27 -5.60 28.25
CA LEU A 172 -17.27 -4.86 29.53
C LEU A 172 -16.09 -3.87 29.63
N PHE A 173 -14.98 -4.17 28.96
CA PHE A 173 -13.77 -3.36 28.99
C PHE A 173 -13.34 -3.00 27.57
N HIS A 174 -12.80 -1.80 27.42
CA HIS A 174 -12.12 -1.34 26.23
C HIS A 174 -10.63 -1.26 26.52
N CYS A 175 -9.85 -2.07 25.80
CA CYS A 175 -8.41 -2.13 25.95
C CYS A 175 -7.76 -1.66 24.66
N TRP A 176 -6.76 -0.76 24.74
CA TRP A 176 -6.11 -0.22 23.55
C TRP A 176 -4.64 0.13 23.79
N THR A 177 -3.91 0.21 22.69
CA THR A 177 -2.53 0.69 22.63
C THR A 177 -2.30 1.45 21.32
N HIS A 178 -1.23 2.24 21.28
CA HIS A 178 -0.79 2.93 20.08
C HIS A 178 0.53 2.32 19.59
N VAL A 179 0.64 2.13 18.28
CA VAL A 179 1.86 1.69 17.61
C VAL A 179 2.25 2.76 16.61
N ASN A 180 3.50 3.21 16.65
CA ASN A 180 4.03 4.13 15.66
C ASN A 180 4.64 3.33 14.51
N ILE A 181 4.06 3.38 13.33
CA ILE A 181 4.54 2.66 12.16
C ILE A 181 5.31 3.64 11.28
N ARG A 182 6.63 3.43 11.17
CA ARG A 182 7.54 4.34 10.43
C ARG A 182 7.71 4.01 8.96
N ALA A 183 7.02 2.99 8.46
CA ALA A 183 7.06 2.70 7.05
C ALA A 183 6.34 3.74 6.21
N ARG A 184 6.89 3.93 5.01
CA ARG A 184 6.36 4.82 4.00
C ARG A 184 6.30 4.09 2.67
N THR A 185 5.27 4.37 1.91
CA THR A 185 5.22 4.10 0.47
C THR A 185 5.07 5.43 -0.26
N TRP A 186 5.28 5.43 -1.56
CA TRP A 186 5.13 6.64 -2.38
C TRP A 186 3.87 6.55 -3.24
N VAL A 187 3.26 7.72 -3.43
CA VAL A 187 2.02 7.90 -4.15
C VAL A 187 2.30 8.68 -5.41
N TRP A 188 2.03 8.09 -6.58
CA TRP A 188 2.25 8.74 -7.88
C TRP A 188 0.98 9.48 -8.35
N PRO A 189 1.12 10.53 -9.19
CA PRO A 189 0.02 11.39 -9.60
C PRO A 189 -1.12 10.65 -10.33
N VAL A 190 -2.33 11.17 -10.31
CA VAL A 190 -3.42 10.61 -11.14
C VAL A 190 -3.14 10.88 -12.62
N PRO A 191 -3.15 9.89 -13.52
CA PRO A 191 -2.92 10.15 -14.94
C PRO A 191 -3.99 11.10 -15.48
N ALA A 192 -3.61 11.96 -16.43
CA ALA A 192 -4.57 12.83 -17.10
C ALA A 192 -5.67 11.99 -17.79
N GLU A 193 -6.93 12.43 -17.72
CA GLU A 193 -8.07 11.75 -18.36
C GLU A 193 -7.97 11.81 -19.87
N THR A 194 -7.58 12.98 -20.39
CA THR A 194 -7.26 13.21 -21.79
C THR A 194 -5.83 13.72 -21.88
N ALA A 195 -5.04 13.05 -22.71
CA ALA A 195 -3.70 13.51 -23.06
C ALA A 195 -3.59 13.56 -24.58
N ARG A 196 -2.91 14.60 -25.08
CA ARG A 196 -2.33 14.53 -26.43
C ARG A 196 -1.41 13.30 -26.48
N PRO A 197 -1.26 12.67 -27.66
CA PRO A 197 -0.32 11.56 -27.80
C PRO A 197 1.07 11.96 -27.30
N PRO A 198 1.88 11.00 -26.84
CA PRO A 198 3.26 11.26 -26.46
C PRO A 198 4.01 11.96 -27.60
N PRO A 199 5.07 12.74 -27.28
CA PRO A 199 5.90 13.35 -28.32
C PRO A 199 6.37 12.28 -29.30
N GLN A 200 6.53 12.66 -30.57
CA GLN A 200 6.95 11.71 -31.60
C GLN A 200 8.26 11.01 -31.20
N GLY A 201 8.23 9.68 -31.18
CA GLY A 201 9.40 8.88 -30.90
C GLY A 201 10.48 9.17 -31.93
N ARG A 202 11.71 9.41 -31.47
CA ARG A 202 12.85 9.51 -32.38
C ARG A 202 13.32 8.09 -32.65
N ARG A 203 13.56 7.79 -33.93
CA ARG A 203 14.27 6.55 -34.27
C ARG A 203 15.72 6.72 -33.86
N ARG A 204 16.26 5.73 -33.17
CA ARG A 204 17.70 5.64 -32.94
C ARG A 204 18.39 5.67 -34.31
N PRO A 205 19.27 6.65 -34.59
CA PRO A 205 20.15 6.56 -35.74
C PRO A 205 21.00 5.31 -35.54
N SER A 206 20.93 4.38 -36.49
CA SER A 206 21.91 3.29 -36.54
C SER A 206 23.29 3.96 -36.70
N GLU A 207 24.27 3.56 -35.89
CA GLU A 207 25.64 4.14 -35.96
C GLU A 207 26.30 3.93 -37.34
N ASP A 208 25.76 3.00 -38.13
CA ASP A 208 26.00 2.95 -39.57
C ASP A 208 24.88 3.69 -40.30
N GLY A 209 25.22 4.72 -41.07
CA GLY A 209 24.34 5.54 -41.91
C GLY A 209 23.60 4.79 -43.05
N THR A 210 23.34 3.51 -42.88
CA THR A 210 22.40 2.75 -43.69
C THR A 210 20.99 3.00 -43.16
N GLN A 211 20.12 3.48 -44.04
CA GLN A 211 18.69 3.58 -43.78
C GLN A 211 18.13 2.21 -43.33
N GLY A 212 17.96 2.04 -42.02
CA GLY A 212 16.98 1.19 -41.35
C GLY A 212 16.55 -0.11 -42.04
N ARG A 213 17.46 -1.06 -42.23
CA ARG A 213 17.14 -2.49 -42.30
C ARG A 213 18.21 -3.27 -41.54
N GLY A 214 18.04 -3.32 -40.21
CA GLY A 214 18.86 -4.15 -39.32
C GLY A 214 18.82 -5.60 -39.78
N GLN A 215 20.01 -6.16 -39.98
CA GLN A 215 20.25 -7.48 -40.53
C GLN A 215 20.18 -8.59 -39.46
N ASP A 216 19.62 -8.28 -38.28
CA ASP A 216 19.83 -9.09 -37.08
C ASP A 216 18.66 -9.99 -36.68
N ASP A 217 17.50 -9.91 -37.34
CA ASP A 217 16.40 -10.86 -37.16
C ASP A 217 15.84 -11.31 -38.52
N PHE A 218 16.47 -12.34 -39.08
CA PHE A 218 15.96 -13.06 -40.26
C PHE A 218 14.60 -13.69 -39.90
N ARG A 219 13.52 -13.20 -40.51
CA ARG A 219 12.15 -13.69 -40.27
C ARG A 219 11.71 -14.78 -41.24
N GLY A 220 12.36 -14.87 -42.41
CA GLY A 220 12.03 -15.88 -43.40
C GLY A 220 12.32 -15.41 -44.83
N PHE A 221 11.74 -16.12 -45.77
CA PHE A 221 11.85 -15.83 -47.20
C PHE A 221 10.49 -15.43 -47.76
N ARG A 222 10.48 -14.40 -48.60
CA ARG A 222 9.30 -13.98 -49.37
C ARG A 222 9.58 -14.09 -50.86
N THR A 223 8.58 -14.43 -51.66
CA THR A 223 8.70 -14.37 -53.14
C THR A 223 9.04 -12.93 -53.58
N TYR A 224 10.04 -12.80 -54.43
CA TYR A 224 10.46 -11.52 -54.98
C TYR A 224 9.34 -10.83 -55.74
N HIS A 225 9.17 -9.54 -55.50
CA HIS A 225 8.31 -8.67 -56.29
C HIS A 225 9.14 -7.59 -57.00
N PRO A 226 8.74 -7.16 -58.21
CA PRO A 226 9.35 -6.03 -58.89
C PRO A 226 9.34 -4.78 -57.98
N GLY A 227 10.52 -4.28 -57.62
CA GLY A 227 10.71 -3.20 -56.64
C GLY A 227 11.48 -3.61 -55.38
N ASP A 228 11.63 -4.92 -55.14
CA ASP A 228 12.48 -5.44 -54.07
C ASP A 228 13.97 -5.22 -54.39
N SER A 229 14.76 -4.94 -53.35
CA SER A 229 16.20 -4.72 -53.50
C SER A 229 16.91 -6.03 -53.88
N LEU A 230 17.65 -6.01 -55.00
CA LEU A 230 18.45 -7.14 -55.50
C LEU A 230 19.53 -7.61 -54.51
N ARG A 231 19.92 -6.78 -53.55
CA ARG A 231 20.89 -7.14 -52.49
C ARG A 231 20.31 -8.09 -51.44
N LEU A 232 18.99 -8.15 -51.32
CA LEU A 232 18.28 -8.99 -50.35
C LEU A 232 17.83 -10.32 -50.95
N VAL A 233 18.04 -10.52 -52.25
CA VAL A 233 17.72 -11.76 -52.95
C VAL A 233 18.63 -12.88 -52.44
N ASP A 234 18.02 -14.02 -52.09
CA ASP A 234 18.77 -15.23 -51.78
C ASP A 234 19.18 -15.94 -53.08
N TRP A 235 20.33 -15.54 -53.61
CA TRP A 235 20.92 -16.15 -54.81
C TRP A 235 21.23 -17.65 -54.64
N LYS A 236 21.41 -18.14 -53.40
CA LYS A 236 21.61 -19.57 -53.14
C LYS A 236 20.29 -20.35 -53.26
N ALA A 237 19.17 -19.76 -52.85
CA ALA A 237 17.84 -20.34 -53.08
C ALA A 237 17.50 -20.36 -54.58
N TYR A 238 17.82 -19.28 -55.30
CA TYR A 238 17.62 -19.20 -56.75
C TYR A 238 18.44 -20.26 -57.52
N ALA A 239 19.71 -20.47 -57.14
CA ALA A 239 20.57 -21.49 -57.73
C ALA A 239 20.08 -22.94 -57.49
N ARG A 240 19.14 -23.16 -56.58
CA ARG A 240 18.54 -24.48 -56.27
C ARG A 240 17.15 -24.65 -56.90
N GLU A 241 16.78 -23.84 -57.88
CA GLU A 241 15.47 -23.84 -58.56
C GLU A 241 14.27 -23.54 -57.63
N GLN A 242 14.50 -22.95 -56.45
CA GLN A 242 13.44 -22.67 -55.46
C GLN A 242 12.71 -21.34 -55.70
N GLY A 243 12.84 -20.77 -56.89
CA GLY A 243 12.31 -19.45 -57.26
C GLY A 243 13.10 -18.28 -56.68
N LEU A 244 12.80 -17.07 -57.14
CA LEU A 244 13.46 -15.85 -56.66
C LEU A 244 12.87 -15.45 -55.30
N GLN A 245 13.64 -15.67 -54.24
CA GLN A 245 13.23 -15.38 -52.87
C GLN A 245 14.05 -14.22 -52.29
N VAL A 246 13.43 -13.39 -51.46
CA VAL A 246 14.05 -12.25 -50.79
C VAL A 246 14.06 -12.54 -49.29
N LYS A 247 15.22 -12.34 -48.66
CA LYS A 247 15.38 -12.44 -47.20
C LYS A 247 14.57 -11.33 -46.54
N GLU A 248 13.62 -11.72 -45.70
CA GLU A 248 12.81 -10.80 -44.92
C GLU A 248 13.47 -10.61 -43.54
N PHE A 249 13.82 -9.37 -43.24
CA PHE A 249 14.39 -8.98 -41.95
C PHE A 249 13.36 -8.16 -41.19
N GLY A 250 12.99 -8.63 -39.99
CA GLY A 250 12.06 -7.93 -39.12
C GLY A 250 12.83 -7.01 -38.18
N GLY A 251 13.08 -5.77 -38.58
CA GLY A 251 13.65 -4.79 -37.64
C GLY A 251 12.68 -4.57 -36.47
N ASP A 252 13.12 -4.82 -35.24
CA ASP A 252 12.46 -4.32 -34.04
C ASP A 252 12.47 -2.80 -34.12
N ARG A 253 11.37 -2.22 -34.57
CA ARG A 253 11.19 -0.77 -34.72
C ARG A 253 10.93 -0.19 -33.34
N SER A 254 11.94 -0.19 -32.48
CA SER A 254 11.84 0.46 -31.18
C SER A 254 11.96 1.97 -31.38
N GLU A 255 10.83 2.67 -31.30
CA GLU A 255 10.83 4.13 -31.24
C GLU A 255 11.20 4.55 -29.82
N GLU A 256 12.13 5.50 -29.70
CA GLU A 256 12.61 5.99 -28.41
C GLU A 256 11.91 7.31 -28.07
N TYR A 257 11.21 7.31 -26.93
CA TYR A 257 10.40 8.43 -26.48
C TYR A 257 11.10 9.19 -25.36
N TRP A 258 11.27 10.50 -25.50
CA TRP A 258 11.74 11.38 -24.43
C TRP A 258 10.56 12.19 -23.87
N LEU A 259 10.20 11.91 -22.62
CA LEU A 259 9.16 12.61 -21.90
C LEU A 259 9.79 13.77 -21.14
N ASP A 260 9.66 14.99 -21.66
CA ASP A 260 10.33 16.17 -21.11
C ASP A 260 9.35 17.12 -20.43
N PHE A 261 9.56 17.36 -19.13
CA PHE A 261 8.75 18.28 -18.33
C PHE A 261 8.80 19.72 -18.83
N ALA A 262 9.93 20.19 -19.35
CA ALA A 262 10.09 21.56 -19.83
C ALA A 262 9.39 21.78 -21.18
N SER A 263 9.16 20.71 -21.94
CA SER A 263 8.44 20.76 -23.23
C SER A 263 6.93 20.97 -23.11
N LEU A 264 6.37 20.81 -21.90
CA LEU A 264 4.94 20.92 -21.63
C LEU A 264 4.51 22.39 -21.46
N ALA A 265 3.50 22.80 -22.22
CA ALA A 265 3.02 24.18 -22.26
C ALA A 265 2.16 24.57 -21.05
N GLU A 266 1.67 23.60 -20.27
CA GLU A 266 0.78 23.86 -19.13
C GLU A 266 1.52 24.66 -18.04
N PRO A 267 0.91 25.68 -17.41
CA PRO A 267 1.59 26.44 -16.36
C PRO A 267 1.64 25.70 -15.01
N ASP A 268 0.67 24.81 -14.75
CA ASP A 268 0.58 24.07 -13.48
C ASP A 268 1.45 22.82 -13.50
N THR A 269 2.40 22.76 -12.56
CA THR A 269 3.27 21.61 -12.28
C THR A 269 2.48 20.32 -12.10
N GLU A 270 1.37 20.32 -11.37
CA GLU A 270 0.59 19.10 -11.14
C GLU A 270 0.00 18.58 -12.45
N VAL A 271 -0.56 19.47 -13.29
CA VAL A 271 -1.10 19.07 -14.61
C VAL A 271 -0.01 18.46 -15.50
N ARG A 272 1.21 19.02 -15.49
CA ARG A 272 2.36 18.45 -16.21
C ARG A 272 2.68 17.04 -15.72
N LEU A 273 2.77 16.84 -14.40
CA LEU A 273 3.06 15.54 -13.82
C LEU A 273 1.98 14.49 -14.13
N ARG A 274 0.70 14.88 -14.09
CA ARG A 274 -0.43 14.01 -14.47
C ARG A 274 -0.35 13.58 -15.94
N ARG A 275 0.10 14.47 -16.83
CA ARG A 275 0.32 14.13 -18.25
C ARG A 275 1.52 13.21 -18.46
N LEU A 276 2.66 13.51 -17.84
CA LEU A 276 3.84 12.64 -17.89
C LEU A 276 3.52 11.24 -17.37
N THR A 277 2.77 11.17 -16.27
CA THR A 277 2.27 9.90 -15.71
C THR A 277 1.45 9.12 -16.73
N ARG A 278 0.53 9.80 -17.43
CA ARG A 278 -0.28 9.17 -18.48
C ARG A 278 0.59 8.57 -19.58
N TRP A 279 1.57 9.32 -20.10
CA TRP A 279 2.48 8.84 -21.15
C TRP A 279 3.36 7.68 -20.69
N VAL A 280 3.89 7.71 -19.45
CA VAL A 280 4.65 6.59 -18.88
C VAL A 280 3.81 5.31 -18.87
N LEU A 281 2.54 5.39 -18.47
CA LEU A 281 1.65 4.23 -18.42
C LEU A 281 1.27 3.72 -19.82
N GLU A 282 1.06 4.61 -20.79
CA GLU A 282 0.76 4.25 -22.18
C GLU A 282 1.97 3.57 -22.85
N LEU A 283 3.16 4.15 -22.74
CA LEU A 283 4.38 3.61 -23.34
C LEU A 283 4.82 2.29 -22.68
N ASP A 284 4.63 2.13 -21.37
CA ASP A 284 4.85 0.85 -20.68
C ASP A 284 3.88 -0.23 -21.19
N ARG A 285 2.59 0.12 -21.35
CA ARG A 285 1.59 -0.82 -21.88
C ARG A 285 1.91 -1.26 -23.31
N ASP A 286 2.40 -0.33 -24.13
CA ASP A 286 2.73 -0.57 -25.53
C ASP A 286 4.17 -1.12 -25.69
N GLN A 287 4.86 -1.43 -24.57
CA GLN A 287 6.22 -1.97 -24.48
C GLN A 287 7.29 -1.15 -25.23
N GLN A 288 7.07 0.16 -25.35
CA GLN A 288 8.00 1.08 -26.02
C GLN A 288 9.14 1.51 -25.09
N GLY A 289 10.28 1.90 -25.68
CA GLY A 289 11.41 2.46 -24.95
C GLY A 289 11.19 3.94 -24.64
N TYR A 290 11.33 4.34 -23.38
CA TYR A 290 11.14 5.75 -22.98
C TYR A 290 12.07 6.21 -21.87
N GLY A 291 12.37 7.51 -21.87
CA GLY A 291 13.16 8.22 -20.87
C GLY A 291 12.35 9.40 -20.32
N LEU A 292 12.67 9.83 -19.10
CA LEU A 292 11.96 10.92 -18.41
C LEU A 292 12.94 12.01 -18.02
N ARG A 293 12.61 13.26 -18.32
CA ARG A 293 13.38 14.44 -17.90
C ARG A 293 12.51 15.32 -17.02
N LEU A 294 12.91 15.44 -15.76
CA LEU A 294 12.36 16.37 -14.78
C LEU A 294 13.42 17.43 -14.47
N PRO A 295 13.02 18.63 -13.98
CA PRO A 295 13.98 19.58 -13.44
C PRO A 295 14.84 18.92 -12.34
N GLY A 296 16.16 18.87 -12.56
CA GLY A 296 17.12 18.29 -11.60
C GLY A 296 17.31 16.77 -11.66
N GLU A 297 16.51 16.03 -12.44
CA GLU A 297 16.64 14.57 -12.57
C GLU A 297 16.34 14.10 -14.01
N ALA A 298 17.25 13.33 -14.59
CA ALA A 298 17.05 12.72 -15.90
C ALA A 298 17.18 11.19 -15.80
N ILE A 299 16.11 10.48 -16.12
CA ILE A 299 16.08 9.03 -16.20
C ILE A 299 16.36 8.63 -17.66
N PRO A 300 17.40 7.84 -17.93
CA PRO A 300 17.75 7.43 -19.28
C PRO A 300 16.66 6.54 -19.89
N LEU A 301 16.76 6.37 -21.21
CA LEU A 301 15.90 5.44 -21.96
C LEU A 301 15.98 4.04 -21.35
N GLY A 302 14.81 3.44 -21.15
CA GLY A 302 14.67 2.08 -20.68
C GLY A 302 13.31 1.52 -21.06
N ARG A 303 13.07 0.26 -20.70
CA ARG A 303 11.81 -0.45 -20.95
C ARG A 303 11.44 -1.37 -19.81
N GLY A 304 10.16 -1.72 -19.72
CA GLY A 304 9.62 -2.69 -18.77
C GLY A 304 9.35 -2.14 -17.37
N ALA A 305 8.93 -3.04 -16.46
CA ALA A 305 8.37 -2.70 -15.15
C ALA A 305 9.32 -1.86 -14.27
N ALA A 306 10.63 -2.14 -14.31
CA ALA A 306 11.61 -1.37 -13.55
C ALA A 306 11.76 0.07 -14.07
N GLN A 307 11.63 0.29 -15.39
CA GLN A 307 11.60 1.64 -15.96
C GLN A 307 10.35 2.39 -15.51
N ARG A 308 9.19 1.75 -15.59
CA ARG A 308 7.93 2.33 -15.12
C ARG A 308 8.02 2.76 -13.66
N GLU A 309 8.51 1.87 -12.80
CA GLU A 309 8.61 2.16 -11.37
C GLU A 309 9.55 3.33 -11.09
N ARG A 310 10.72 3.39 -11.73
CA ARG A 310 11.65 4.52 -11.62
C ARG A 310 11.00 5.84 -12.04
N CYS A 311 10.35 5.87 -13.20
CA CYS A 311 9.69 7.06 -13.72
C CYS A 311 8.53 7.51 -12.83
N LEU A 312 7.66 6.59 -12.40
CA LEU A 312 6.53 6.91 -11.51
C LEU A 312 7.01 7.38 -10.13
N LYS A 313 8.10 6.82 -9.61
CA LYS A 313 8.70 7.26 -8.36
C LYS A 313 9.25 8.69 -8.46
N ALA A 314 9.96 9.02 -9.54
CA ALA A 314 10.44 10.38 -9.77
C ALA A 314 9.28 11.39 -9.89
N LEU A 315 8.22 11.02 -10.61
CA LEU A 315 6.99 11.83 -10.69
C LEU A 315 6.27 11.98 -9.34
N ALA A 316 6.28 10.94 -8.51
CA ALA A 316 5.70 10.95 -7.16
C ALA A 316 6.45 11.89 -6.21
N LEU A 317 7.79 11.93 -6.32
CA LEU A 317 8.67 12.62 -5.38
C LEU A 317 9.13 14.00 -5.87
N PHE A 318 8.72 14.42 -7.07
CA PHE A 318 9.05 15.73 -7.61
C PHE A 318 8.54 16.87 -6.71
N GLU A 319 9.48 17.69 -6.22
CA GLU A 319 9.27 18.79 -5.26
C GLU A 319 8.65 18.38 -3.91
N VAL A 320 8.78 17.10 -3.53
CA VAL A 320 8.32 16.61 -2.22
C VAL A 320 9.51 16.54 -1.26
N PRO A 321 9.47 17.19 -0.07
CA PRO A 321 10.51 17.05 0.93
C PRO A 321 10.59 15.60 1.44
N GLY A 322 11.81 15.09 1.63
CA GLY A 322 12.11 13.73 2.11
C GLY A 322 11.69 13.47 3.56
#